data_AF-A0AAD5H368-F1
#
_entry.id   AF-A0AAD5H368-F1
#
_cell.length_a   1.000
_cell.length_b   1.000
_cell.length_c   1.000
_cell.angle_alpha   90.00
_cell.angle_beta   90.00
_cell.angle_gamma   90.00
#
_symmetry.space_group_name_H-M   'P 1'
#
loop_
_entity.id
_entity.type
_entity.pdbx_description
1 polymer ?
#
loop_
_entity_poly.entity_id
_entity_poly.type
_entity_poly.pdbx_seq_one_letter_code
_entity_poly.pdbx_strand_id
1 'polypeptide(L)'
;MSARAKRVVRTKPKAVPQPEAQPPAGLGDLPESALRVIAAQLEQAASSTLWDKKDLLRMLCIAWRTASSDELFTASLPQEVWRTLQDQVQDSELDAQEMFGLERHELAGLDMEERKIGQFFTQTFLLEELKERAIELLPMRTQEQRAALLKGRRKEEEAAGAAAAAAAAGKKGAVCAVLQQRGYPPARVEAMLSQPGAFRLWEGSYPESNLPAEAAALALERWHFLVQGPAQPQFLKALADSASWEPPAGSNTTTAAADAAHARRMRAMECALPEWVATQRNLMFILGNPDVPRSMLPELQRMWGEREQAQQAQQAQQAQE
;
A
#
# COMPACT_ATOMS: atom_id res chain seq x y z
N MET A 1 19.64 -39.85 41.09
CA MET A 1 18.97 -38.72 41.79
C MET A 1 18.38 -37.80 40.72
N SER A 2 17.06 -37.78 40.56
CA SER A 2 16.36 -36.92 39.59
C SER A 2 15.17 -36.26 40.28
N ALA A 3 15.23 -34.94 40.46
CA ALA A 3 14.17 -34.17 41.09
C ALA A 3 13.12 -33.77 40.04
N ARG A 4 11.89 -34.25 40.26
CA ARG A 4 10.71 -34.10 39.41
C ARG A 4 9.97 -32.82 39.80
N ALA A 5 10.02 -31.79 38.96
CA ALA A 5 9.23 -30.57 39.16
C ALA A 5 7.77 -30.79 38.74
N LYS A 6 6.84 -30.63 39.69
CA LYS A 6 5.38 -30.69 39.48
C LYS A 6 4.89 -29.39 38.85
N ARG A 7 4.26 -29.47 37.68
CA ARG A 7 3.58 -28.36 37.00
C ARG A 7 2.16 -28.25 37.55
N VAL A 8 1.84 -27.14 38.21
CA VAL A 8 0.47 -26.82 38.66
C VAL A 8 -0.30 -26.28 37.45
N VAL A 9 -1.33 -27.02 37.04
CA VAL A 9 -2.28 -26.63 35.99
C VAL A 9 -3.34 -25.73 36.63
N ARG A 10 -3.34 -24.43 36.32
CA ARG A 10 -4.47 -23.53 36.58
C ARG A 10 -5.48 -23.70 35.46
N THR A 11 -6.57 -24.42 35.73
CA THR A 11 -7.76 -24.47 34.89
C THR A 11 -8.49 -23.12 34.99
N LYS A 12 -8.66 -22.43 33.87
CA LYS A 12 -9.61 -21.30 33.76
C LYS A 12 -11.03 -21.90 33.71
N PRO A 13 -12.03 -21.27 34.37
CA PRO A 13 -13.40 -21.73 34.29
C PRO A 13 -13.95 -21.60 32.86
N LYS A 14 -14.65 -22.66 32.45
CA LYS A 14 -15.38 -22.81 31.19
C LYS A 14 -16.48 -21.73 31.13
N ALA A 15 -16.34 -20.76 30.22
CA ALA A 15 -17.40 -19.81 29.93
C ALA A 15 -18.62 -20.58 29.39
N VAL A 16 -19.76 -20.40 30.06
CA VAL A 16 -21.06 -20.84 29.60
C VAL A 16 -21.41 -20.02 28.34
N PRO A 17 -21.80 -20.64 27.22
CA PRO A 17 -22.25 -19.88 26.06
C PRO A 17 -23.54 -19.13 26.44
N GLN A 18 -23.48 -17.81 26.44
CA GLN A 18 -24.68 -16.98 26.40
C GLN A 18 -25.36 -17.16 25.04
N PRO A 19 -26.70 -17.25 24.98
CA PRO A 19 -27.41 -17.40 23.72
C PRO A 19 -27.18 -16.14 22.88
N GLU A 20 -26.74 -16.35 21.63
CA GLU A 20 -26.76 -15.31 20.60
C GLU A 20 -28.19 -14.78 20.47
N ALA A 21 -28.40 -13.53 20.89
CA ALA A 21 -29.62 -12.82 20.57
C ALA A 21 -29.62 -12.60 19.06
N GLN A 22 -30.44 -13.36 18.34
CA GLN A 22 -30.80 -13.05 16.96
C GLN A 22 -31.30 -11.59 16.90
N PRO A 23 -30.83 -10.77 15.95
CA PRO A 23 -31.41 -9.44 15.75
C PRO A 23 -32.90 -9.62 15.39
N PRO A 24 -33.82 -8.84 16.00
CA PRO A 24 -35.24 -8.98 15.72
C PRO A 24 -35.50 -8.66 14.24
N ALA A 25 -36.25 -9.55 13.60
CA ALA A 25 -36.76 -9.35 12.26
C ALA A 25 -37.69 -8.11 12.23
N GLY A 26 -37.46 -7.21 11.27
CA GLY A 26 -38.40 -6.17 10.86
C GLY A 26 -38.54 -4.97 11.81
N LEU A 27 -37.73 -3.93 11.62
CA LEU A 27 -37.83 -2.64 12.32
C LEU A 27 -38.62 -1.59 11.54
N GLY A 28 -39.54 -2.02 10.67
CA GLY A 28 -40.34 -1.12 9.83
C GLY A 28 -41.48 -0.40 10.54
N ASP A 29 -41.96 -0.91 11.68
CA ASP A 29 -43.14 -0.37 12.39
C ASP A 29 -42.99 -0.52 13.90
N LEU A 30 -42.02 0.19 14.49
CA LEU A 30 -41.94 0.24 15.96
C LEU A 30 -42.90 1.29 16.52
N PRO A 31 -43.82 0.92 17.43
CA PRO A 31 -44.70 1.88 18.08
C PRO A 31 -43.89 2.87 18.93
N GLU A 32 -44.40 4.09 19.13
CA GLU A 32 -43.74 5.17 19.87
C GLU A 32 -43.26 4.75 21.28
N SER A 33 -43.95 3.79 21.89
CA SER A 33 -43.56 3.18 23.17
C SER A 33 -42.24 2.40 23.08
N ALA A 34 -41.95 1.73 21.96
CA ALA A 34 -40.68 1.05 21.73
C ALA A 34 -39.54 2.04 21.49
N LEU A 35 -39.80 3.16 20.81
CA LEU A 35 -38.82 4.24 20.63
C LEU A 35 -38.45 4.90 21.96
N ARG A 36 -39.43 5.08 22.88
CA ARG A 36 -39.16 5.59 24.23
C ARG A 36 -38.36 4.62 25.08
N VAL A 37 -38.56 3.32 24.93
CA VAL A 37 -37.75 2.29 25.60
C VAL A 37 -36.32 2.28 25.06
N ILE A 38 -36.13 2.43 23.76
CA ILE A 38 -34.81 2.53 23.12
C ILE A 38 -34.08 3.81 23.58
N ALA A 39 -34.77 4.95 23.65
CA ALA A 39 -34.22 6.20 24.15
C ALA A 39 -33.80 6.10 25.63
N ALA A 40 -34.63 5.50 26.49
CA ALA A 40 -34.31 5.27 27.89
C ALA A 40 -33.14 4.28 28.07
N GLN A 41 -33.06 3.24 27.22
CA GLN A 41 -31.94 2.31 27.20
C GLN A 41 -30.64 2.96 26.71
N LEU A 42 -30.71 3.91 25.76
CA LEU A 42 -29.57 4.70 25.29
C LEU A 42 -29.06 5.67 26.36
N GLU A 43 -29.95 6.30 27.11
CA GLU A 43 -29.61 7.18 28.23
C GLU A 43 -28.96 6.39 29.37
N GLN A 44 -29.48 5.19 29.66
CA GLN A 44 -28.89 4.26 30.62
C GLN A 44 -27.54 3.69 30.13
N ALA A 45 -27.39 3.41 28.83
CA ALA A 45 -26.15 2.93 28.21
C ALA A 45 -25.06 4.00 28.19
N ALA A 46 -25.40 5.27 27.92
CA ALA A 46 -24.48 6.41 27.97
C ALA A 46 -23.94 6.67 29.39
N SER A 47 -24.67 6.25 30.43
CA SER A 47 -24.24 6.31 31.83
C SER A 47 -23.44 5.09 32.30
N SER A 48 -23.34 4.03 31.49
CA SER A 48 -22.62 2.79 31.81
C SER A 48 -21.37 2.60 30.95
N THR A 49 -20.26 2.11 31.53
CA THR A 49 -18.99 1.82 30.81
C THR A 49 -19.03 0.53 29.98
N LEU A 50 -20.21 -0.05 29.75
CA LEU A 50 -20.38 -1.39 29.19
C LEU A 50 -20.61 -1.43 27.68
N TRP A 51 -20.86 -0.28 27.04
CA TRP A 51 -21.10 -0.20 25.60
C TRP A 51 -19.88 0.41 24.91
N ASP A 52 -19.41 -0.24 23.85
CA ASP A 52 -18.39 0.34 22.98
C ASP A 52 -18.98 1.61 22.33
N LYS A 53 -18.21 2.71 22.31
CA LYS A 53 -18.62 3.99 21.70
C LYS A 53 -19.09 3.80 20.25
N LYS A 54 -18.55 2.78 19.58
CA LYS A 54 -18.89 2.35 18.23
C LYS A 54 -20.34 1.85 18.10
N ASP A 55 -20.86 1.14 19.09
CA ASP A 55 -22.22 0.60 19.08
C ASP A 55 -23.26 1.68 19.41
N LEU A 56 -22.89 2.63 20.28
CA LEU A 56 -23.68 3.83 20.58
C LEU A 56 -23.85 4.71 19.34
N LEU A 57 -22.78 4.95 18.56
CA LEU A 57 -22.84 5.73 17.32
C LEU A 57 -23.66 5.03 16.23
N ARG A 58 -23.54 3.70 16.10
CA ARG A 58 -24.39 2.91 15.20
C ARG A 58 -25.87 3.01 15.56
N MET A 59 -26.21 2.89 16.84
CA MET A 59 -27.60 3.04 17.31
C MET A 59 -28.13 4.47 17.08
N LEU A 60 -27.31 5.50 17.29
CA LEU A 60 -27.64 6.90 16.99
C LEU A 60 -27.91 7.13 15.50
N CYS A 61 -27.09 6.57 14.61
CA CYS A 61 -27.28 6.70 13.16
C CYS A 61 -28.52 5.93 12.66
N ILE A 62 -28.79 4.75 13.23
CA ILE A 62 -29.99 3.96 12.92
C ILE A 62 -31.25 4.69 13.43
N ALA A 63 -31.21 5.22 14.66
CA ALA A 63 -32.31 5.97 15.24
C ALA A 63 -32.60 7.26 14.47
N TRP A 64 -31.57 7.95 13.96
CA TRP A 64 -31.70 9.09 13.05
C TRP A 64 -32.31 8.69 11.69
N ARG A 65 -31.95 7.53 11.14
CA ARG A 65 -32.55 6.98 9.90
C ARG A 65 -34.02 6.59 10.06
N THR A 66 -34.46 6.18 11.25
CA THR A 66 -35.85 5.75 11.52
C THR A 66 -36.76 6.87 12.03
N ALA A 67 -36.20 7.96 12.54
CA ALA A 67 -36.98 9.09 13.02
C ALA A 67 -37.41 9.97 11.83
N SER A 68 -38.67 9.87 11.42
CA SER A 68 -39.28 10.77 10.43
C SER A 68 -39.53 12.19 10.98
N SER A 69 -39.00 12.52 12.15
CA SER A 69 -39.21 13.79 12.85
C SER A 69 -37.92 14.27 13.49
N ASP A 70 -37.50 15.47 13.10
CA ASP A 70 -36.31 16.21 13.56
C ASP A 70 -36.29 16.51 15.07
N GLU A 71 -37.37 16.24 15.82
CA GLU A 71 -37.55 16.82 17.15
C GLU A 71 -36.91 16.03 18.31
N LEU A 72 -36.44 14.79 18.11
CA LEU A 72 -36.02 13.93 19.23
C LEU A 72 -34.50 13.81 19.47
N PHE A 73 -33.64 14.34 18.59
CA PHE A 73 -32.18 14.15 18.67
C PHE A 73 -31.34 15.38 19.06
N THR A 74 -31.97 16.53 19.28
CA THR A 74 -31.29 17.82 19.49
C THR A 74 -30.69 18.04 20.90
N ALA A 75 -30.86 17.10 21.83
CA ALA A 75 -30.64 17.39 23.26
C ALA A 75 -29.22 17.20 23.81
N SER A 76 -28.24 16.67 23.07
CA SER A 76 -26.97 16.25 23.71
C SER A 76 -25.65 16.49 22.96
N LEU A 77 -25.67 17.15 21.80
CA LEU A 77 -24.45 17.55 21.08
C LEU A 77 -24.43 19.07 20.84
N PRO A 78 -23.28 19.76 21.03
CA PRO A 78 -23.16 21.18 20.71
C PRO A 78 -23.56 21.45 19.25
N GLN A 79 -24.38 22.47 19.02
CA GLN A 79 -25.00 22.79 17.73
C GLN A 79 -23.98 22.99 16.59
N GLU A 80 -22.76 23.39 16.92
CA GLU A 80 -21.63 23.55 15.98
C GLU A 80 -21.08 22.21 15.48
N VAL A 81 -21.09 21.18 16.34
CA VAL A 81 -20.69 19.80 15.98
C VAL A 81 -21.76 19.18 15.08
N TRP A 82 -23.03 19.45 15.37
CA TRP A 82 -24.15 19.02 14.52
C TRP A 82 -24.08 19.60 13.11
N ARG A 83 -23.84 20.91 12.97
CA ARG A 83 -23.68 21.53 11.64
C ARG A 83 -22.48 20.95 10.89
N THR A 84 -21.35 20.79 11.56
CA THR A 84 -20.14 20.24 10.91
C THR A 84 -20.35 18.80 10.41
N LEU A 85 -21.04 17.95 11.19
CA LEU A 85 -21.37 16.59 10.76
C LEU A 85 -22.43 16.57 9.66
N GLN A 86 -23.42 17.46 9.72
CA GLN A 86 -24.48 17.56 8.73
C GLN A 86 -23.95 18.07 7.38
N ASP A 87 -23.09 19.09 7.40
CA ASP A 87 -22.43 19.64 6.21
C ASP A 87 -21.51 18.58 5.57
N GLN A 88 -20.76 17.81 6.36
CA GLN A 88 -19.86 16.76 5.85
C GLN A 88 -20.58 15.51 5.32
N VAL A 89 -21.70 15.12 5.93
CA VAL A 89 -22.56 14.05 5.41
C VAL A 89 -23.24 14.50 4.12
N GLN A 90 -23.70 15.77 4.05
CA GLN A 90 -24.23 16.35 2.83
C GLN A 90 -23.17 16.43 1.73
N ASP A 91 -21.94 16.83 2.05
CA ASP A 91 -20.83 16.87 1.08
C ASP A 91 -20.50 15.46 0.56
N SER A 92 -20.50 14.43 1.42
CA SER A 92 -20.29 13.05 0.98
C SER A 92 -21.46 12.47 0.18
N GLU A 93 -22.71 12.85 0.48
CA GLU A 93 -23.89 12.48 -0.30
C GLU A 93 -23.90 13.20 -1.66
N LEU A 94 -23.51 14.48 -1.69
CA LEU A 94 -23.35 15.29 -2.90
C LEU A 94 -22.24 14.73 -3.78
N ASP A 95 -21.11 14.34 -3.22
CA ASP A 95 -20.01 13.71 -3.95
C ASP A 95 -20.43 12.35 -4.54
N ALA A 96 -21.20 11.53 -3.81
CA ALA A 96 -21.72 10.26 -4.32
C ALA A 96 -22.79 10.46 -5.42
N GLN A 97 -23.65 11.47 -5.25
CA GLN A 97 -24.64 11.88 -6.26
C GLN A 97 -23.96 12.44 -7.52
N GLU A 98 -22.92 13.25 -7.37
CA GLU A 98 -22.22 13.88 -8.49
C GLU A 98 -21.27 12.89 -9.22
N MET A 99 -20.65 11.97 -8.48
CA MET A 99 -19.78 10.94 -9.07
C MET A 99 -20.59 9.80 -9.69
N PHE A 100 -21.56 9.22 -8.98
CA PHE A 100 -22.23 7.98 -9.45
C PHE A 100 -23.70 8.19 -9.86
N GLY A 101 -24.25 9.40 -9.77
CA GLY A 101 -25.66 9.64 -10.14
C GLY A 101 -26.66 8.84 -9.29
N LEU A 102 -26.25 8.45 -8.07
CA LEU A 102 -27.06 7.68 -7.13
C LEU A 102 -27.92 8.64 -6.31
N GLU A 103 -29.22 8.40 -6.28
CA GLU A 103 -30.15 9.15 -5.45
C GLU A 103 -30.05 8.72 -3.98
N ARG A 104 -30.46 9.59 -3.06
CA ARG A 104 -30.30 9.39 -1.61
C ARG A 104 -30.91 8.08 -1.09
N HIS A 105 -32.00 7.63 -1.70
CA HIS A 105 -32.67 6.38 -1.34
C HIS A 105 -31.91 5.13 -1.85
N GLU A 106 -31.04 5.28 -2.83
CA GLU A 106 -30.23 4.21 -3.42
C GLU A 106 -28.92 3.99 -2.65
N LEU A 107 -28.50 5.01 -1.89
CA LEU A 107 -27.43 4.97 -0.90
C LEU A 107 -27.88 4.35 0.43
N ALA A 108 -29.19 4.17 0.62
CA ALA A 108 -29.75 3.59 1.84
C ALA A 108 -29.36 2.11 1.97
N GLY A 109 -28.71 1.77 3.08
CA GLY A 109 -28.27 0.41 3.36
C GLY A 109 -26.84 0.06 2.93
N LEU A 110 -26.11 1.01 2.31
CA LEU A 110 -24.68 0.87 2.09
C LEU A 110 -23.91 1.11 3.40
N ASP A 111 -22.84 0.36 3.59
CA ASP A 111 -21.91 0.50 4.71
C ASP A 111 -21.01 1.73 4.50
N MET A 112 -20.70 2.37 5.62
CA MET A 112 -19.83 3.54 5.67
C MET A 112 -18.62 3.21 6.54
N GLU A 113 -17.45 3.64 6.08
CA GLU A 113 -16.24 3.61 6.89
C GLU A 113 -16.11 4.88 7.70
N GLU A 114 -15.78 4.72 8.99
CA GLU A 114 -15.34 5.83 9.84
C GLU A 114 -13.85 6.10 9.63
N ARG A 115 -13.53 7.25 9.04
CA ARG A 115 -12.17 7.79 9.01
C ARG A 115 -11.98 8.83 10.09
N LYS A 116 -10.95 8.62 10.91
CA LYS A 116 -10.50 9.61 11.88
C LYS A 116 -9.68 10.70 11.18
N ILE A 117 -10.17 11.93 11.16
CA ILE A 117 -9.47 13.10 10.64
C ILE A 117 -9.16 14.02 11.83
N GLY A 118 -7.91 14.00 12.29
CA GLY A 118 -7.48 14.76 13.46
C GLY A 118 -8.17 14.29 14.75
N GLN A 119 -8.97 15.16 15.37
CA GLN A 119 -9.77 14.83 16.56
C GLN A 119 -11.18 14.33 16.25
N PHE A 120 -11.61 14.35 14.98
CA PHE A 120 -12.97 14.04 14.55
C PHE A 120 -13.04 12.70 13.82
N PHE A 121 -14.23 12.11 13.79
CA PHE A 121 -14.55 10.95 12.95
C PHE A 121 -15.48 11.41 11.85
N THR A 122 -15.18 11.01 10.62
CA THR A 122 -15.96 11.27 9.41
C THR A 122 -16.45 9.94 8.87
N GLN A 123 -17.69 9.88 8.41
CA GLN A 123 -18.26 8.69 7.80
C GLN A 123 -18.29 8.90 6.28
N THR A 124 -17.66 8.00 5.54
CA THR A 124 -17.63 8.01 4.08
C THR A 124 -18.13 6.67 3.57
N PHE A 125 -19.00 6.67 2.57
CA PHE A 125 -19.42 5.43 1.94
C PHE A 125 -18.22 4.65 1.39
N LEU A 126 -18.29 3.32 1.52
CA LEU A 126 -17.32 2.44 0.89
C LEU A 126 -17.43 2.60 -0.63
N LEU A 127 -16.31 3.00 -1.25
CA LEU A 127 -16.26 3.26 -2.69
C LEU A 127 -16.62 2.00 -3.50
N GLU A 128 -16.20 0.83 -3.06
CA GLU A 128 -16.54 -0.45 -3.72
C GLU A 128 -18.03 -0.76 -3.63
N GLU A 129 -18.69 -0.46 -2.52
CA GLU A 129 -20.14 -0.68 -2.39
C GLU A 129 -20.95 0.31 -3.22
N LEU A 130 -20.51 1.57 -3.32
CA LEU A 130 -21.09 2.54 -4.23
C LEU A 130 -20.99 2.06 -5.69
N LYS A 131 -19.86 1.47 -6.08
CA LYS A 131 -19.65 0.90 -7.42
C LYS A 131 -20.57 -0.29 -7.68
N GLU A 132 -20.61 -1.25 -6.75
CA GLU A 132 -21.47 -2.43 -6.89
C GLU A 132 -22.93 -2.00 -7.01
N ARG A 133 -23.38 -1.08 -6.16
CA ARG A 133 -24.73 -0.55 -6.20
C ARG A 133 -25.06 0.20 -7.49
N ALA A 134 -24.13 1.01 -7.97
CA ALA A 134 -24.24 1.68 -9.26
C ALA A 134 -24.33 0.69 -10.43
N ILE A 135 -23.56 -0.41 -10.37
CA ILE A 135 -23.54 -1.46 -11.40
C ILE A 135 -24.84 -2.26 -11.40
N GLU A 136 -25.36 -2.63 -10.22
CA GLU A 136 -26.64 -3.32 -10.07
C GLU A 136 -27.80 -2.56 -10.72
N LEU A 137 -27.76 -1.23 -10.63
CA LEU A 137 -28.84 -0.37 -11.11
C LEU A 137 -28.71 -0.03 -12.61
N LEU A 138 -27.54 -0.18 -13.24
CA LEU A 138 -27.29 0.12 -14.66
C LEU A 138 -28.36 -0.38 -15.66
N PRO A 139 -28.89 -1.62 -15.53
CA PRO A 139 -29.91 -2.13 -16.46
C PRO A 139 -31.22 -1.33 -16.40
N MET A 140 -31.55 -0.76 -15.23
CA MET A 140 -32.80 -0.02 -15.00
C MET A 140 -32.67 1.49 -15.24
N ARG A 141 -31.46 1.98 -15.56
CA ARG A 141 -31.17 3.41 -15.75
C ARG A 141 -31.42 3.90 -17.18
N THR A 142 -31.77 5.18 -17.28
CA THR A 142 -31.89 5.90 -18.56
C THR A 142 -30.52 6.10 -19.22
N GLN A 143 -30.50 6.46 -20.52
CA GLN A 143 -29.26 6.70 -21.25
C GLN A 143 -28.43 7.86 -20.64
N GLU A 144 -29.08 8.89 -20.11
CA GLU A 144 -28.42 10.02 -19.44
C GLU A 144 -27.77 9.60 -18.11
N GLN A 145 -28.46 8.77 -17.32
CA GLN A 145 -27.92 8.23 -16.07
C GLN A 145 -26.74 7.28 -16.31
N ARG A 146 -26.77 6.48 -17.38
CA ARG A 146 -25.61 5.66 -17.80
C ARG A 146 -24.42 6.52 -18.21
N ALA A 147 -24.65 7.64 -18.89
CA ALA A 147 -23.59 8.57 -19.25
C ALA A 147 -22.97 9.27 -18.02
N ALA A 148 -23.79 9.63 -17.03
CA ALA A 148 -23.32 10.18 -15.75
C ALA A 148 -22.44 9.16 -14.99
N LEU A 149 -22.87 7.90 -14.92
CA LEU A 149 -22.10 6.81 -14.30
C LEU A 149 -20.74 6.59 -14.97
N LEU A 150 -20.69 6.57 -16.30
CA LEU A 150 -19.44 6.44 -17.05
C LEU A 150 -18.53 7.67 -16.86
N LYS A 151 -19.11 8.86 -16.71
CA LYS A 151 -18.35 10.09 -16.40
C LYS A 151 -17.76 10.04 -14.99
N GLY A 152 -18.50 9.53 -14.02
CA GLY A 152 -18.03 9.23 -12.67
C GLY A 152 -16.83 8.32 -12.64
N ARG A 153 -16.96 7.18 -13.32
CA ARG A 153 -15.88 6.21 -13.46
C ARG A 153 -14.62 6.81 -14.08
N ARG A 154 -14.75 7.65 -15.12
CA ARG A 154 -13.60 8.35 -15.71
C ARG A 154 -12.94 9.31 -14.72
N LYS A 155 -13.73 10.11 -13.99
CA LYS A 155 -13.20 10.99 -12.93
C LYS A 155 -12.45 10.19 -11.86
N GLU A 156 -12.95 9.00 -11.49
CA GLU A 156 -12.28 8.12 -10.53
C GLU A 156 -10.99 7.52 -11.11
N GLU A 157 -11.00 7.01 -12.34
CA GLU A 157 -9.81 6.49 -13.02
C GLU A 157 -8.74 7.59 -13.15
N GLU A 158 -9.14 8.82 -13.45
CA GLU A 158 -8.26 10.00 -13.46
C GLU A 158 -7.72 10.34 -12.06
N ALA A 159 -8.57 10.32 -11.03
CA ALA A 159 -8.16 10.58 -9.64
C ALA A 159 -7.21 9.49 -9.11
N ALA A 160 -7.48 8.23 -9.40
CA ALA A 160 -6.61 7.10 -9.08
C ALA A 160 -5.28 7.21 -9.82
N GLY A 161 -5.31 7.58 -11.10
CA GLY A 161 -4.11 7.86 -11.90
C GLY A 161 -3.29 9.02 -11.33
N ALA A 162 -3.94 10.10 -10.90
CA ALA A 162 -3.28 11.25 -10.27
C ALA A 162 -2.66 10.88 -8.91
N ALA A 163 -3.35 10.09 -8.09
CA ALA A 163 -2.84 9.58 -6.82
C ALA A 163 -1.62 8.67 -7.03
N ALA A 164 -1.67 7.78 -8.02
CA ALA A 164 -0.54 6.92 -8.38
C ALA A 164 0.66 7.75 -8.87
N ALA A 165 0.42 8.77 -9.72
CA ALA A 165 1.46 9.69 -10.18
C ALA A 165 2.08 10.49 -9.03
N ALA A 166 1.27 10.96 -8.09
CA ALA A 166 1.75 11.67 -6.89
C ALA A 166 2.60 10.76 -5.98
N ALA A 167 2.17 9.51 -5.77
CA ALA A 167 2.94 8.53 -5.01
C ALA A 167 4.30 8.22 -5.67
N ALA A 168 4.29 8.01 -6.99
CA ALA A 168 5.51 7.78 -7.78
C ALA A 168 6.46 8.99 -7.71
N ALA A 169 5.93 10.21 -7.84
CA ALA A 169 6.71 11.46 -7.71
C ALA A 169 7.30 11.61 -6.31
N GLY A 170 6.51 11.34 -5.26
CA GLY A 170 6.98 11.35 -3.87
C GLY A 170 8.13 10.38 -3.64
N LYS A 171 8.01 9.15 -4.16
CA LYS A 171 9.08 8.15 -4.06
C LYS A 171 10.32 8.54 -4.86
N LYS A 172 10.17 9.03 -6.09
CA LYS A 172 11.28 9.56 -6.90
C LYS A 172 11.99 10.70 -6.16
N GLY A 173 11.24 11.61 -5.53
CA GLY A 173 11.77 12.69 -4.70
C GLY A 173 12.57 12.18 -3.51
N ALA A 174 12.08 11.14 -2.82
CA ALA A 174 12.81 10.51 -1.72
C ALA A 174 14.14 9.89 -2.17
N VAL A 175 14.15 9.17 -3.30
CA VAL A 175 15.39 8.61 -3.89
C VAL A 175 16.37 9.73 -4.27
N CYS A 176 15.87 10.82 -4.86
CA CYS A 176 16.66 12.00 -5.18
C CYS A 176 17.33 12.59 -3.93
N ALA A 177 16.57 12.75 -2.85
CA ALA A 177 17.09 13.28 -1.57
C ALA A 177 18.20 12.40 -1.01
N VAL A 178 18.04 11.07 -1.03
CA VAL A 178 19.07 10.12 -0.61
C VAL A 178 20.36 10.29 -1.42
N LEU A 179 20.27 10.36 -2.75
CA LEU A 179 21.44 10.53 -3.61
C LEU A 179 22.14 11.87 -3.37
N GLN A 180 21.38 12.95 -3.16
CA GLN A 180 21.95 14.26 -2.81
C GLN A 180 22.67 14.21 -1.45
N GLN A 181 22.09 13.54 -0.44
CA GLN A 181 22.73 13.34 0.87
C GLN A 181 24.02 12.53 0.77
N ARG A 182 24.10 11.59 -0.18
CA ARG A 182 25.33 10.84 -0.50
C ARG A 182 26.38 11.67 -1.25
N GLY A 183 26.07 12.93 -1.59
CA GLY A 183 27.00 13.90 -2.18
C GLY A 183 26.97 14.00 -3.70
N TYR A 184 25.98 13.41 -4.38
CA TYR A 184 25.85 13.55 -5.83
C TYR A 184 25.32 14.94 -6.20
N PRO A 185 25.91 15.62 -7.21
CA PRO A 185 25.39 16.89 -7.69
C PRO A 185 24.04 16.71 -8.39
N PRO A 186 23.14 17.70 -8.37
CA PRO A 186 21.79 17.59 -8.95
C PRO A 186 21.78 17.08 -10.39
N ALA A 187 22.66 17.58 -11.26
CA ALA A 187 22.75 17.15 -12.65
C ALA A 187 23.08 15.65 -12.80
N ARG A 188 23.92 15.10 -11.90
CA ARG A 188 24.25 13.67 -11.90
C ARG A 188 23.07 12.84 -11.39
N VAL A 189 22.35 13.33 -10.38
CA VAL A 189 21.14 12.68 -9.88
C VAL A 189 20.07 12.63 -10.97
N GLU A 190 19.84 13.71 -11.70
CA GLU A 190 18.90 13.75 -12.82
C GLU A 190 19.29 12.76 -13.93
N ALA A 191 20.58 12.69 -14.27
CA ALA A 191 21.08 11.72 -15.25
C ALA A 191 20.85 10.27 -14.79
N MET A 192 21.07 9.97 -13.50
CA MET A 192 20.79 8.65 -12.93
C MET A 192 19.30 8.32 -12.96
N LEU A 193 18.43 9.25 -12.56
CA LEU A 193 16.97 9.06 -12.55
C LEU A 193 16.37 8.92 -13.95
N SER A 194 17.07 9.40 -14.98
CA SER A 194 16.65 9.32 -16.38
C SER A 194 17.16 8.07 -17.10
N GLN A 195 17.86 7.16 -16.40
CA GLN A 195 18.35 5.94 -17.02
C GLN A 195 17.21 5.02 -17.48
N PRO A 196 17.38 4.30 -18.61
CA PRO A 196 16.38 3.35 -19.08
C PRO A 196 16.06 2.28 -18.02
N GLY A 197 14.81 2.23 -17.58
CA GLY A 197 14.34 1.29 -16.54
C GLY A 197 14.36 1.84 -15.12
N ALA A 198 14.94 3.03 -14.88
CA ALA A 198 14.96 3.66 -13.56
C ALA A 198 13.56 3.86 -12.97
N PHE A 199 12.58 4.16 -13.83
CA PHE A 199 11.18 4.35 -13.45
C PHE A 199 10.56 3.18 -12.68
N ARG A 200 11.05 1.95 -12.90
CA ARG A 200 10.56 0.74 -12.22
C ARG A 200 10.80 0.77 -10.72
N LEU A 201 11.74 1.59 -10.25
CA LEU A 201 12.00 1.78 -8.81
C LEU A 201 10.89 2.58 -8.10
N TRP A 202 10.03 3.30 -8.82
CA TRP A 202 8.99 4.14 -8.21
C TRP A 202 7.59 4.04 -8.83
N GLU A 203 7.44 3.37 -9.98
CA GLU A 203 6.13 3.12 -10.57
C GLU A 203 5.51 1.84 -9.99
N GLY A 204 4.31 1.96 -9.41
CA GLY A 204 3.69 0.93 -8.55
C GLY A 204 3.37 -0.43 -9.20
N SER A 205 3.53 -0.55 -10.52
CA SER A 205 3.29 -1.79 -11.27
C SER A 205 4.47 -2.77 -11.24
N TYR A 206 5.60 -2.40 -10.65
CA TYR A 206 6.83 -3.18 -10.70
C TYR A 206 7.26 -3.66 -9.30
N PRO A 207 7.77 -4.90 -9.15
CA PRO A 207 8.25 -5.39 -7.85
C PRO A 207 9.28 -4.46 -7.17
N GLU A 208 10.12 -3.81 -7.98
CA GLU A 208 11.16 -2.88 -7.53
C GLU A 208 10.58 -1.59 -6.90
N SER A 209 9.31 -1.28 -7.17
CA SER A 209 8.59 -0.16 -6.58
C SER A 209 8.29 -0.34 -5.10
N ASN A 210 8.54 -1.54 -4.54
CA ASN A 210 8.39 -1.79 -3.10
C ASN A 210 9.69 -1.56 -2.32
N LEU A 211 10.82 -1.31 -3.00
CA LEU A 211 12.09 -1.04 -2.34
C LEU A 211 12.04 0.26 -1.54
N PRO A 212 12.59 0.32 -0.31
CA PRO A 212 12.75 1.58 0.41
C PRO A 212 13.67 2.53 -0.38
N ALA A 213 13.53 3.84 -0.16
CA ALA A 213 14.27 4.86 -0.92
C ALA A 213 15.80 4.63 -0.92
N GLU A 214 16.36 4.18 0.21
CA GLU A 214 17.79 3.85 0.35
C GLU A 214 18.24 2.69 -0.54
N ALA A 215 17.42 1.64 -0.62
CA ALA A 215 17.70 0.47 -1.44
C ALA A 215 17.49 0.78 -2.94
N ALA A 216 16.48 1.59 -3.27
CA ALA A 216 16.27 2.08 -4.62
C ALA A 216 17.42 2.98 -5.09
N ALA A 217 17.93 3.87 -4.22
CA ALA A 217 19.11 4.68 -4.52
C ALA A 217 20.37 3.81 -4.74
N LEU A 218 20.58 2.79 -3.91
CA LEU A 218 21.68 1.82 -4.08
C LEU A 218 21.55 1.05 -5.41
N ALA A 219 20.35 0.59 -5.76
CA ALA A 219 20.10 -0.09 -7.03
C ALA A 219 20.44 0.82 -8.22
N LEU A 220 20.07 2.10 -8.14
CA LEU A 220 20.37 3.09 -9.18
C LEU A 220 21.87 3.38 -9.31
N GLU A 221 22.59 3.47 -8.19
CA GLU A 221 24.05 3.60 -8.18
C GLU A 221 24.72 2.38 -8.80
N ARG A 222 24.25 1.17 -8.45
CA ARG A 222 24.75 -0.08 -9.04
C ARG A 222 24.51 -0.12 -10.55
N TRP A 223 23.32 0.27 -11.01
CA TRP A 223 23.02 0.38 -12.43
C TRP A 223 23.94 1.38 -13.14
N HIS A 224 24.10 2.57 -12.58
CA HIS A 224 25.00 3.58 -13.15
C HIS A 224 26.45 3.08 -13.22
N PHE A 225 26.95 2.46 -12.15
CA PHE A 225 28.29 1.89 -12.08
C PHE A 225 28.53 0.78 -13.11
N LEU A 226 27.55 -0.10 -13.30
CA LEU A 226 27.62 -1.22 -14.25
C LEU A 226 27.39 -0.79 -15.71
N VAL A 227 26.55 0.21 -15.97
CA VAL A 227 26.15 0.57 -17.34
C VAL A 227 27.00 1.71 -17.91
N GLN A 228 27.45 2.62 -17.07
CA GLN A 228 28.18 3.83 -17.46
C GLN A 228 29.51 4.00 -16.73
N GLY A 229 29.85 3.09 -15.81
CA GLY A 229 31.06 3.16 -14.99
C GLY A 229 32.13 2.12 -15.36
N PRO A 230 33.12 1.92 -14.49
CA PRO A 230 34.26 1.03 -14.72
C PRO A 230 33.91 -0.44 -14.96
N ALA A 231 32.72 -0.88 -14.54
CA ALA A 231 32.26 -2.25 -14.70
C ALA A 231 31.46 -2.50 -16.00
N GLN A 232 31.36 -1.48 -16.86
CA GLN A 232 30.69 -1.58 -18.16
C GLN A 232 31.20 -2.74 -19.04
N PRO A 233 32.50 -3.04 -19.15
CA PRO A 233 32.95 -4.17 -19.96
C PRO A 233 32.37 -5.51 -19.51
N GLN A 234 32.31 -5.75 -18.19
CA GLN A 234 31.75 -6.96 -17.61
C GLN A 234 30.23 -7.00 -17.77
N PHE A 235 29.56 -5.86 -17.66
CA PHE A 235 28.13 -5.77 -17.94
C PHE A 235 27.81 -6.12 -19.40
N LEU A 236 28.54 -5.55 -20.36
CA LEU A 236 28.32 -5.83 -21.79
C LEU A 236 28.60 -7.30 -22.13
N LYS A 237 29.65 -7.88 -21.54
CA LYS A 237 29.94 -9.31 -21.66
C LYS A 237 28.79 -10.15 -21.10
N ALA A 238 28.38 -9.91 -19.84
CA ALA A 238 27.28 -10.64 -19.21
C ALA A 238 25.94 -10.48 -19.95
N LEU A 239 25.71 -9.31 -20.56
CA LEU A 239 24.53 -9.05 -21.39
C LEU A 239 24.56 -9.85 -22.69
N ALA A 240 25.72 -9.96 -23.35
CA ALA A 240 25.91 -10.79 -24.52
C ALA A 240 25.73 -12.29 -24.19
N ASP A 241 26.29 -12.73 -23.07
CA ASP A 241 26.16 -14.12 -22.58
C ASP A 241 24.69 -14.45 -22.22
N SER A 242 23.91 -13.43 -21.85
CA SER A 242 22.48 -13.55 -21.54
C SER A 242 21.56 -13.34 -22.76
N ALA A 243 22.10 -13.21 -23.97
CA ALA A 243 21.30 -12.89 -25.17
C ALA A 243 20.25 -13.95 -25.48
N SER A 244 20.62 -15.23 -25.32
CA SER A 244 19.75 -16.40 -25.52
C SER A 244 18.96 -16.79 -24.28
N TRP A 245 19.14 -16.09 -23.16
CA TRP A 245 18.38 -16.35 -21.95
C TRP A 245 17.00 -15.70 -22.05
N GLU A 246 15.97 -16.50 -21.85
CA GLU A 246 14.59 -16.04 -21.76
C GLU A 246 14.13 -16.08 -20.29
N PRO A 247 13.50 -15.02 -19.77
CA PRO A 247 12.91 -15.06 -18.46
C PRO A 247 11.75 -16.05 -18.42
N PRO A 248 11.42 -16.63 -17.24
CA PRO A 248 10.21 -17.43 -17.09
C PRO A 248 9.01 -16.63 -17.59
N ALA A 249 8.12 -17.27 -18.35
CA ALA A 249 7.00 -16.62 -19.02
C ALA A 249 6.21 -15.72 -18.04
N GLY A 250 6.34 -14.41 -18.24
CA GLY A 250 5.53 -13.41 -17.55
C GLY A 250 4.16 -13.28 -18.21
N SER A 251 3.20 -12.78 -17.42
CA SER A 251 1.83 -12.44 -17.83
C SER A 251 1.74 -11.87 -19.26
N ASN A 252 0.73 -12.30 -20.02
CA ASN A 252 0.40 -11.86 -21.39
C ASN A 252 0.00 -10.37 -21.45
N THR A 253 0.94 -9.45 -21.18
CA THR A 253 0.73 -8.01 -21.27
C THR A 253 1.43 -7.42 -22.49
N THR A 254 0.94 -6.27 -22.95
CA THR A 254 1.53 -5.45 -24.03
C THR A 254 2.97 -5.00 -23.77
N THR A 255 3.50 -5.20 -22.55
CA THR A 255 4.86 -4.84 -22.13
C THR A 255 5.84 -6.01 -22.10
N ALA A 256 5.43 -7.22 -22.47
CA ALA A 256 6.23 -8.46 -22.31
C ALA A 256 7.65 -8.36 -22.88
N ALA A 257 7.84 -7.73 -24.05
CA ALA A 257 9.17 -7.54 -24.64
C ALA A 257 10.07 -6.59 -23.83
N ALA A 258 9.49 -5.51 -23.28
CA ALA A 258 10.22 -4.56 -22.44
C ALA A 258 10.57 -5.19 -21.08
N ASP A 259 9.66 -5.98 -20.52
CA ASP A 259 9.87 -6.74 -19.28
C ASP A 259 10.96 -7.81 -19.48
N ALA A 260 10.94 -8.51 -20.61
CA ALA A 260 11.98 -9.49 -20.93
C ALA A 260 13.36 -8.85 -21.17
N ALA A 261 13.40 -7.67 -21.80
CA ALA A 261 14.64 -6.91 -21.95
C ALA A 261 15.16 -6.42 -20.59
N HIS A 262 14.28 -5.98 -19.69
CA HIS A 262 14.65 -5.57 -18.32
C HIS A 262 15.18 -6.74 -17.50
N ALA A 263 14.48 -7.88 -17.50
CA ALA A 263 14.92 -9.09 -16.80
C ALA A 263 16.31 -9.56 -17.26
N ARG A 264 16.58 -9.50 -18.57
CA ARG A 264 17.93 -9.79 -19.13
C ARG A 264 18.99 -8.83 -18.59
N ARG A 265 18.70 -7.53 -18.51
CA ARG A 265 19.63 -6.55 -17.93
C ARG A 265 19.87 -6.80 -16.45
N MET A 266 18.82 -7.10 -15.68
CA MET A 266 18.95 -7.41 -14.26
C MET A 266 19.84 -8.64 -14.03
N ARG A 267 19.61 -9.71 -14.79
CA ARG A 267 20.48 -10.90 -14.77
C ARG A 267 21.93 -10.56 -15.13
N ALA A 268 22.14 -9.79 -16.21
CA ALA A 268 23.47 -9.35 -16.60
C ALA A 268 24.16 -8.52 -15.49
N MET A 269 23.42 -7.67 -14.77
CA MET A 269 23.93 -6.90 -13.64
C MET A 269 24.26 -7.75 -12.40
N GLU A 270 23.53 -8.83 -12.19
CA GLU A 270 23.83 -9.82 -11.15
C GLU A 270 25.12 -10.57 -11.46
N CYS A 271 25.36 -10.94 -12.73
CA CYS A 271 26.58 -11.62 -13.16
C CYS A 271 27.80 -10.69 -13.26
N ALA A 272 27.61 -9.44 -13.72
CA ALA A 272 28.71 -8.53 -14.02
C ALA A 272 29.47 -8.05 -12.78
N LEU A 273 28.78 -7.84 -11.65
CA LEU A 273 29.41 -7.30 -10.46
C LEU A 273 30.46 -8.26 -9.85
N PRO A 274 30.15 -9.55 -9.63
CA PRO A 274 31.16 -10.55 -9.24
C PRO A 274 32.31 -10.67 -10.25
N GLU A 275 32.02 -10.67 -11.56
CA GLU A 275 33.06 -10.71 -12.59
C GLU A 275 33.98 -9.50 -12.51
N TRP A 276 33.43 -8.30 -12.33
CA TRP A 276 34.23 -7.10 -12.18
C TRP A 276 35.14 -7.19 -10.95
N VAL A 277 34.61 -7.62 -9.80
CA VAL A 277 35.40 -7.87 -8.58
C VAL A 277 36.52 -8.88 -8.85
N ALA A 278 36.25 -9.95 -9.60
CA ALA A 278 37.24 -10.96 -9.96
C ALA A 278 38.39 -10.42 -10.82
N THR A 279 38.16 -9.38 -11.62
CA THR A 279 39.20 -8.71 -12.41
C THR A 279 40.04 -7.70 -11.63
N GLN A 280 39.65 -7.32 -10.42
CA GLN A 280 40.40 -6.35 -9.62
C GLN A 280 41.66 -7.00 -9.04
N ARG A 281 42.72 -6.19 -8.94
CA ARG A 281 44.06 -6.64 -8.47
C ARG A 281 44.06 -6.98 -6.98
N ASN A 282 43.45 -6.13 -6.16
CA ASN A 282 43.34 -6.29 -4.72
C ASN A 282 42.19 -5.43 -4.19
N LEU A 283 41.80 -5.66 -2.92
CA LEU A 283 40.75 -4.89 -2.27
C LEU A 283 41.06 -3.38 -2.20
N MET A 284 42.32 -2.99 -1.99
CA MET A 284 42.70 -1.57 -1.93
C MET A 284 42.43 -0.83 -3.23
N PHE A 285 42.55 -1.50 -4.38
CA PHE A 285 42.21 -0.93 -5.67
C PHE A 285 40.71 -0.64 -5.78
N ILE A 286 39.86 -1.50 -5.21
CA ILE A 286 38.41 -1.26 -5.14
C ILE A 286 38.11 -0.06 -4.23
N LEU A 287 38.68 -0.05 -3.02
CA LEU A 287 38.40 1.01 -2.03
C LEU A 287 38.94 2.38 -2.45
N GLY A 288 40.05 2.41 -3.21
CA GLY A 288 40.66 3.62 -3.71
C GLY A 288 40.08 4.14 -5.03
N ASN A 289 39.14 3.41 -5.65
CA ASN A 289 38.57 3.82 -6.93
C ASN A 289 37.49 4.90 -6.73
N PRO A 290 37.68 6.13 -7.26
CA PRO A 290 36.74 7.23 -7.07
C PRO A 290 35.40 7.02 -7.79
N ASP A 291 35.36 6.14 -8.79
CA ASP A 291 34.17 5.85 -9.57
C ASP A 291 33.28 4.77 -8.92
N VAL A 292 33.76 4.12 -7.85
CA VAL A 292 32.98 3.15 -7.07
C VAL A 292 32.09 3.90 -6.06
N PRO A 293 30.76 3.75 -6.13
CA PRO A 293 29.87 4.36 -5.15
C PRO A 293 30.19 3.87 -3.72
N ARG A 294 30.34 4.82 -2.79
CA ARG A 294 30.69 4.50 -1.39
C ARG A 294 29.68 3.55 -0.73
N SER A 295 28.42 3.69 -1.10
CA SER A 295 27.30 2.84 -0.68
C SER A 295 27.46 1.37 -1.09
N MET A 296 28.19 1.08 -2.17
CA MET A 296 28.44 -0.28 -2.66
C MET A 296 29.63 -0.95 -1.98
N LEU A 297 30.51 -0.19 -1.31
CA LEU A 297 31.74 -0.73 -0.72
C LEU A 297 31.52 -1.91 0.24
N PRO A 298 30.51 -1.90 1.13
CA PRO A 298 30.26 -3.06 2.00
C PRO A 298 29.95 -4.34 1.22
N GLU A 299 29.16 -4.24 0.14
CA GLU A 299 28.81 -5.37 -0.72
C GLU A 299 30.06 -5.90 -1.46
N LEU A 300 30.87 -4.98 -2.00
CA LEU A 300 32.08 -5.32 -2.74
C LEU A 300 33.17 -5.93 -1.85
N GLN A 301 33.34 -5.43 -0.63
CA GLN A 301 34.25 -6.02 0.38
C GLN A 301 33.84 -7.45 0.72
N ARG A 302 32.54 -7.70 0.87
CA ARG A 302 32.00 -9.05 1.12
C ARG A 302 32.30 -9.98 -0.06
N MET A 303 32.00 -9.58 -1.29
CA MET A 303 32.28 -10.39 -2.49
C MET A 303 33.77 -10.69 -2.65
N TRP A 304 34.64 -9.72 -2.33
CA TRP A 304 36.08 -9.93 -2.35
C TRP A 304 36.50 -10.99 -1.32
N GLY A 305 35.98 -10.92 -0.09
CA GLY A 305 36.24 -11.92 0.95
C GLY A 305 35.80 -13.33 0.56
N GLU A 306 34.60 -13.46 -0.02
CA GLU A 306 34.07 -14.75 -0.52
C GLU A 306 34.96 -15.35 -1.61
N ARG A 307 35.49 -14.51 -2.52
CA ARG A 307 36.44 -14.93 -3.56
C ARG A 307 37.75 -15.46 -2.98
N GLU A 308 38.37 -14.73 -2.04
CA GLU A 308 39.64 -15.14 -1.43
C GLU A 308 39.50 -16.49 -0.72
N GLN A 309 38.40 -16.68 0.02
CA GLN A 309 38.09 -17.96 0.66
C GLN A 309 37.94 -19.09 -0.36
N ALA A 310 37.22 -18.85 -1.47
CA ALA A 310 37.07 -19.84 -2.52
C ALA A 310 38.40 -20.20 -3.21
N GLN A 311 39.29 -19.22 -3.43
CA GLN A 311 40.62 -19.48 -4.01
C GLN A 311 41.52 -20.28 -3.05
N GLN A 312 41.49 -19.96 -1.76
CA GLN A 312 42.24 -20.73 -0.75
C GLN A 312 41.73 -22.17 -0.64
N ALA A 313 40.42 -22.38 -0.69
CA ALA A 313 39.83 -23.71 -0.69
C ALA A 313 40.25 -24.55 -1.92
N GLN A 314 40.28 -23.94 -3.10
CA GLN A 314 40.72 -24.60 -4.34
C GLN A 314 42.22 -24.96 -4.31
N GLN A 315 43.07 -24.07 -3.80
CA GLN A 315 44.50 -24.35 -3.64
C GLN A 315 44.76 -25.46 -2.62
N ALA A 316 44.00 -25.49 -1.52
CA ALA A 316 44.10 -26.55 -0.53
C ALA A 316 43.67 -27.93 -1.07
N GLN A 317 42.70 -27.98 -1.97
CA GLN A 317 42.27 -29.21 -2.67
C GLN A 317 43.32 -29.68 -3.68
N GLN A 318 43.87 -28.78 -4.50
CA GLN A 318 44.92 -29.12 -5.46
C GLN A 318 46.24 -29.56 -4.81
N ALA A 319 46.51 -29.15 -3.57
CA ALA A 319 47.67 -29.59 -2.81
C ALA A 319 47.48 -30.99 -2.16
N GLN A 320 46.27 -31.55 -2.18
CA GLN A 320 45.94 -32.87 -1.64
C GLN A 320 45.78 -33.96 -2.71
N GLU A 321 45.71 -33.57 -3.98
CA GLU A 321 45.74 -34.45 -5.17
C GLU A 321 47.18 -34.66 -5.67
#